data_AF-A0A496B295-F1
#
_entry.id   AF-A0A496B295-F1
#
_cell.length_a   1.000
_cell.length_b   1.000
_cell.length_c   1.000
_cell.angle_alpha   90.00
_cell.angle_beta   90.00
_cell.angle_gamma   90.00
#
_symmetry.space_group_name_H-M   'P 1'
#
loop_
_entity.id
_entity.type
_entity.pdbx_description
1 polymer ?
#
loop_
_entity_poly.entity_id
_entity_poly.type
_entity_poly.pdbx_seq_one_letter_code
_entity_poly.pdbx_strand_id
1 'polypeptide(L)'
;MESLQKSVQTVIESGRIGSPVFLRCVCQIATRTSLLQPAAAVMTLANGWMPAEPERIYAQGDADATQITLTVQYAGGQSAMLSVNRTQVSPECDVMLIGNKGVIYHETPIGRHSMSATPLEIGDAAELTPLIAQVLESGQPTLL
;
A
#
# COMPACT_ATOMS: atom_id res chain seq x y z
N MET A 1 11.23 -2.44 -0.63
CA MET A 1 10.01 -3.10 -0.12
C MET A 1 10.18 -4.62 0.10
N GLU A 2 11.03 -5.29 -0.67
CA GLU A 2 11.10 -6.77 -0.72
C GLU A 2 11.27 -7.47 0.65
N SER A 3 12.13 -6.94 1.53
CA SER A 3 12.35 -7.52 2.86
C SER A 3 11.10 -7.46 3.74
N LEU A 4 10.37 -6.33 3.72
CA LEU A 4 9.09 -6.18 4.42
C LEU A 4 8.05 -7.13 3.83
N GLN A 5 7.92 -7.17 2.50
CA GLN A 5 7.02 -8.06 1.79
C GLN A 5 7.25 -9.52 2.18
N LYS A 6 8.50 -9.99 2.13
CA LYS A 6 8.86 -11.37 2.48
C LYS A 6 8.56 -11.70 3.95
N SER A 7 8.82 -10.75 4.85
CA SER A 7 8.57 -10.93 6.28
C SER A 7 7.07 -11.03 6.58
N VAL A 8 6.26 -10.13 6.02
CA VAL A 8 4.80 -10.16 6.14
C VAL A 8 4.24 -11.45 5.53
N GLN A 9 4.70 -11.81 4.32
CA GLN A 9 4.29 -13.04 3.64
C GLN A 9 4.53 -14.28 4.49
N THR A 10 5.71 -14.38 5.12
CA THR A 10 6.06 -15.50 6.02
C THR A 10 5.10 -15.57 7.22
N VAL A 11 4.66 -14.43 7.76
CA VAL A 11 3.69 -14.39 8.86
C VAL A 11 2.31 -14.86 8.38
N ILE A 12 1.86 -14.42 7.21
CA ILE A 12 0.59 -14.84 6.60
C ILE A 12 0.59 -16.35 6.38
N GLU A 13 1.63 -16.89 5.73
CA GLU A 13 1.78 -18.31 5.42
C GLU A 13 1.85 -19.19 6.67
N SER A 14 2.44 -18.68 7.76
CA SER A 14 2.46 -19.39 9.05
C SER A 14 1.08 -19.46 9.74
N GLY A 15 0.07 -18.75 9.23
CA GLY A 15 -1.28 -18.72 9.80
C GLY A 15 -1.40 -17.93 11.11
N ARG A 16 -0.35 -17.24 11.55
CA ARG A 16 -0.28 -16.54 12.85
C ARG A 16 -1.33 -15.46 13.03
N ILE A 17 -1.74 -14.79 11.96
CA ILE A 17 -2.82 -13.79 11.99
C ILE A 17 -4.16 -14.31 11.45
N GLY A 18 -4.22 -15.59 11.08
CA GLY A 18 -5.37 -16.15 10.37
C GLY A 18 -5.48 -15.61 8.95
N SER A 19 -6.71 -15.34 8.49
CA SER A 19 -6.95 -14.76 7.15
C SER A 19 -6.93 -13.23 7.25
N PRO A 20 -6.14 -12.53 6.40
CA PRO A 20 -6.18 -11.07 6.33
C PRO A 20 -7.58 -10.53 6.02
N VAL A 21 -7.98 -9.48 6.73
CA VAL A 21 -9.30 -8.84 6.62
C VAL A 21 -9.22 -7.36 6.31
N PHE A 22 -8.16 -6.68 6.77
CA PHE A 22 -7.95 -5.26 6.52
C PHE A 22 -6.48 -4.90 6.46
N LEU A 23 -6.11 -4.03 5.52
CA LEU A 23 -4.77 -3.45 5.42
C LEU A 23 -4.86 -1.93 5.47
N ARG A 24 -4.01 -1.32 6.29
CA ARG A 24 -3.61 0.08 6.13
C ARG A 24 -2.14 0.14 5.79
N CYS A 25 -1.80 0.81 4.70
CA CYS A 25 -0.43 1.06 4.29
C CYS A 25 -0.26 2.56 4.01
N VAL A 26 0.68 3.22 4.69
CA VAL A 26 0.98 4.63 4.50
C VAL A 26 2.45 4.77 4.16
N CYS A 27 2.74 5.17 2.93
CA CYS A 27 4.09 5.37 2.42
C CYS A 27 4.37 6.87 2.28
N GLN A 28 5.45 7.33 2.89
CA GLN A 28 6.08 8.62 2.60
C GLN A 28 7.20 8.38 1.59
N ILE A 29 7.16 9.06 0.45
CA ILE A 29 8.13 8.87 -0.63
C ILE A 29 8.81 10.16 -1.04
N ALA A 30 10.13 10.12 -1.13
CA ALA A 30 10.94 11.22 -1.62
C ALA A 30 11.03 11.16 -3.15
N THR A 31 9.94 11.52 -3.85
CA THR A 31 9.90 11.58 -5.32
C THR A 31 9.61 12.99 -5.85
N ARG A 32 10.20 13.30 -7.00
CA ARG A 32 9.90 14.49 -7.80
C ARG A 32 8.91 14.20 -8.93
N THR A 33 8.67 12.94 -9.25
CA THR A 33 7.78 12.51 -10.33
C THR A 33 6.35 12.26 -9.84
N SER A 34 5.50 11.73 -10.71
CA SER A 34 4.13 11.33 -10.40
C SER A 34 4.06 10.26 -9.31
N LEU A 35 3.01 10.32 -8.49
CA LEU A 35 2.69 9.36 -7.43
C LEU A 35 2.00 8.09 -7.94
N LEU A 36 1.62 8.02 -9.23
CA LEU A 36 0.87 6.90 -9.78
C LEU A 36 1.60 5.55 -9.68
N GLN A 37 2.86 5.50 -10.12
CA GLN A 37 3.65 4.27 -10.08
C GLN A 37 3.86 3.77 -8.64
N PRO A 38 4.25 4.63 -7.68
CA PRO A 38 4.24 4.26 -6.27
C PRO A 38 2.90 3.75 -5.74
N ALA A 39 1.78 4.40 -6.09
CA ALA A 39 0.45 3.98 -5.67
C ALA A 39 0.09 2.60 -6.24
N ALA A 40 0.40 2.37 -7.52
CA ALA A 40 0.23 1.09 -8.19
C ALA A 40 0.99 -0.04 -7.48
N ALA A 41 2.25 0.21 -7.12
CA ALA A 41 3.08 -0.80 -6.47
C ALA A 41 2.66 -1.11 -5.03
N VAL A 42 2.17 -0.12 -4.29
CA VAL A 42 1.56 -0.36 -2.98
C VAL A 42 0.25 -1.16 -3.11
N MET A 43 -0.53 -0.93 -4.16
CA MET A 43 -1.72 -1.74 -4.47
C MET A 43 -1.35 -3.17 -4.86
N THR A 44 -0.33 -3.39 -5.68
CA THR A 44 0.18 -4.74 -6.00
C THR A 44 0.62 -5.48 -4.73
N LEU A 45 1.30 -4.79 -3.82
CA LEU A 45 1.67 -5.37 -2.52
C LEU A 45 0.44 -5.78 -1.71
N ALA A 46 -0.57 -4.90 -1.63
CA ALA A 46 -1.82 -5.17 -0.94
C ALA A 46 -2.56 -6.39 -1.53
N ASN A 47 -2.65 -6.46 -2.86
CA ASN A 47 -3.29 -7.56 -3.58
C ASN A 47 -2.58 -8.88 -3.31
N GLY A 48 -1.25 -8.89 -3.21
CA GLY A 48 -0.48 -10.09 -2.86
C GLY A 48 -0.69 -10.60 -1.43
N TRP A 49 -1.13 -9.74 -0.50
CA TRP A 49 -1.41 -10.13 0.89
C TRP A 49 -2.87 -10.48 1.16
N MET A 50 -3.80 -10.01 0.33
CA MET A 50 -5.20 -10.30 0.52
C MET A 50 -5.58 -11.68 -0.05
N PRO A 51 -6.50 -12.40 0.59
CA PRO A 51 -6.87 -13.76 0.18
C PRO A 51 -7.83 -13.81 -1.01
N ALA A 52 -8.30 -12.65 -1.49
CA ALA A 52 -9.28 -12.53 -2.57
C ALA A 52 -8.83 -11.46 -3.57
N GLU A 53 -9.35 -11.55 -4.79
CA GLU A 53 -9.10 -10.56 -5.84
C GLU A 53 -9.78 -9.22 -5.51
N PRO A 54 -9.20 -8.09 -5.94
CA PRO A 54 -9.81 -6.78 -5.77
C PRO A 54 -11.06 -6.69 -6.69
N GLU A 55 -12.17 -6.22 -6.16
CA GLU A 55 -13.47 -6.11 -6.85
C GLU A 55 -13.80 -4.65 -7.17
N ARG A 56 -13.39 -3.72 -6.30
CA ARG A 56 -13.66 -2.30 -6.47
C ARG A 56 -12.52 -1.47 -5.95
N ILE A 57 -12.23 -0.38 -6.65
CA ILE A 57 -11.26 0.61 -6.22
C ILE A 57 -11.87 1.99 -6.18
N TYR A 58 -11.38 2.79 -5.24
CA TYR A 58 -11.67 4.21 -5.15
C TYR A 58 -10.37 4.95 -4.92
N ALA A 59 -10.16 6.06 -5.61
CA ALA A 59 -8.96 6.87 -5.50
C ALA A 59 -9.32 8.33 -5.23
N GLN A 60 -8.54 8.97 -4.37
CA GLN A 60 -8.62 10.40 -4.09
C GLN A 60 -7.22 11.01 -4.03
N GLY A 61 -7.14 12.29 -4.34
CA GLY A 61 -5.89 13.05 -4.33
C GLY A 61 -5.50 13.50 -5.73
N ASP A 62 -4.21 13.75 -5.91
CA ASP A 62 -3.66 14.26 -7.15
C ASP A 62 -2.28 13.63 -7.35
N ALA A 63 -2.10 13.03 -8.53
CA ALA A 63 -0.91 12.30 -8.91
C ALA A 63 0.36 13.15 -8.93
N ASP A 64 0.24 14.44 -9.18
CA ASP A 64 1.38 15.36 -9.29
C ASP A 64 1.52 16.26 -8.05
N ALA A 65 0.56 16.20 -7.12
CA ALA A 65 0.60 16.96 -5.88
C ALA A 65 1.21 16.16 -4.70
N THR A 66 0.59 16.27 -3.52
CA THR A 66 1.13 15.79 -2.25
C THR A 66 0.74 14.35 -1.92
N GLN A 67 -0.40 13.86 -2.39
CA GLN A 67 -0.88 12.55 -1.99
C GLN A 67 -1.83 11.89 -3.00
N ILE A 68 -1.77 10.56 -3.05
CA ILE A 68 -2.84 9.69 -3.55
C ILE A 68 -3.27 8.78 -2.40
N THR A 69 -4.57 8.63 -2.20
CA THR A 69 -5.15 7.60 -1.32
C THR A 69 -6.04 6.68 -2.14
N LEU A 70 -5.81 5.38 -2.02
CA LEU A 70 -6.61 4.32 -2.61
C LEU A 70 -7.39 3.60 -1.51
N THR A 71 -8.65 3.30 -1.79
CA THR A 71 -9.44 2.31 -1.04
C THR A 71 -9.76 1.17 -1.98
N VAL A 72 -9.32 -0.04 -1.63
CA VAL A 72 -9.58 -1.26 -2.39
C VAL A 72 -10.55 -2.12 -1.60
N GLN A 73 -11.60 -2.59 -2.25
CA GLN A 73 -12.52 -3.60 -1.73
C GLN A 73 -12.28 -4.90 -2.49
N TYR A 74 -12.26 -6.01 -1.77
CA TYR A 74 -11.98 -7.33 -2.31
C TYR A 74 -13.25 -8.18 -2.30
N ALA A 75 -13.36 -9.13 -3.24
CA ALA A 75 -14.56 -9.95 -3.41
C ALA A 75 -14.93 -10.79 -2.17
N GLY A 76 -13.96 -11.06 -1.29
CA GLY A 76 -14.17 -11.75 -0.02
C GLY A 76 -14.64 -10.86 1.13
N GLY A 77 -14.92 -9.57 0.88
CA GLY A 77 -15.32 -8.57 1.88
C GLY A 77 -14.15 -7.91 2.63
N GLN A 78 -12.91 -8.25 2.29
CA GLN A 78 -11.73 -7.55 2.82
C GLN A 78 -11.63 -6.14 2.23
N SER A 79 -10.83 -5.29 2.87
CA SER A 79 -10.52 -3.97 2.32
C SER A 79 -9.09 -3.52 2.61
N ALA A 80 -8.56 -2.63 1.79
CA ALA A 80 -7.28 -1.99 2.01
C ALA A 80 -7.40 -0.47 1.84
N MET A 81 -6.77 0.28 2.75
CA MET A 81 -6.55 1.72 2.63
C MET A 81 -5.07 1.97 2.43
N LEU A 82 -4.72 2.51 1.27
CA LEU A 82 -3.36 2.70 0.83
C LEU A 82 -3.13 4.18 0.59
N SER A 83 -2.13 4.78 1.24
CA SER A 83 -1.81 6.19 1.09
C SER A 83 -0.37 6.33 0.67
N VAL A 84 -0.13 7.04 -0.42
CA VAL A 84 1.20 7.43 -0.85
C VAL A 84 1.29 8.93 -0.82
N ASN A 85 2.25 9.42 -0.04
CA ASN A 85 2.45 10.83 0.23
C ASN A 85 3.84 11.24 -0.23
N ARG A 86 3.92 12.38 -0.91
CA ARG A 86 5.19 13.02 -1.26
C ARG A 86 5.80 13.66 -0.02
N THR A 87 7.06 13.34 0.27
CA THR A 87 7.82 13.97 1.35
C THR A 87 9.12 14.57 0.84
N GLN A 88 9.60 15.60 1.53
CA GLN A 88 10.94 16.19 1.33
C GLN A 88 11.96 15.64 2.35
N VAL A 89 11.51 14.84 3.32
CA VAL A 89 12.36 14.22 4.34
C VAL A 89 12.63 12.74 4.01
N SER A 90 12.94 11.93 5.01
CA SER A 90 13.18 10.50 4.85
C SER A 90 11.93 9.76 4.35
N PRO A 91 12.08 8.84 3.38
CA PRO A 91 11.03 7.90 3.02
C PRO A 91 10.70 6.97 4.18
N GLU A 92 9.41 6.67 4.36
CA GLU A 92 8.88 5.86 5.46
C GLU A 92 7.72 4.99 4.95
N CYS A 93 7.48 3.85 5.57
CA CYS A 93 6.34 2.98 5.29
C CYS A 93 5.78 2.43 6.58
N ASP A 94 4.51 2.70 6.84
CA ASP A 94 3.79 2.15 7.98
C ASP A 94 2.73 1.18 7.48
N VAL A 95 2.71 -0.02 8.06
CA VAL A 95 1.79 -1.10 7.71
C VAL A 95 1.07 -1.57 8.96
N MET A 96 -0.26 -1.63 8.88
CA MET A 96 -1.12 -2.35 9.81
C MET A 96 -1.93 -3.37 9.02
N LEU A 97 -1.59 -4.65 9.16
CA LEU A 97 -2.33 -5.76 8.54
C LEU A 97 -3.11 -6.51 9.62
N ILE A 98 -4.42 -6.41 9.56
CA ILE A 98 -5.34 -7.09 10.47
C ILE A 98 -5.79 -8.38 9.81
N GLY A 99 -5.62 -9.49 10.51
CA GLY A 99 -6.26 -10.77 10.20
C GLY A 99 -7.26 -11.16 11.29
N ASN A 100 -8.09 -12.15 11.02
CA ASN A 100 -9.13 -12.58 11.97
C ASN A 100 -8.61 -13.29 13.25
N LYS A 101 -7.30 -13.51 13.37
CA LYS A 101 -6.66 -14.10 14.58
C LYS A 101 -5.51 -13.27 15.13
N GLY A 102 -5.19 -12.12 14.53
CA GLY A 102 -4.05 -11.31 14.97
C GLY A 102 -3.78 -10.13 14.04
N VAL A 103 -2.73 -9.37 14.35
CA VAL A 103 -2.36 -8.16 13.63
C VAL A 103 -0.84 -8.08 13.46
N ILE A 104 -0.39 -7.53 12.34
CA ILE A 104 1.00 -7.15 12.08
C ILE A 104 1.09 -5.63 12.09
N TYR A 105 2.05 -5.11 12.84
CA TYR A 105 2.46 -3.71 12.76
C TYR A 105 3.89 -3.63 12.24
N HIS A 106 4.10 -2.76 11.27
CA HIS A 106 5.40 -2.27 10.90
C HIS A 106 5.32 -0.75 10.93
N GLU A 107 6.22 -0.13 11.67
CA GLU A 107 6.35 1.32 11.74
C GLU A 107 7.80 1.65 11.41
N THR A 108 8.01 2.71 10.64
CA THR A 108 9.39 3.17 10.42
C THR A 108 9.92 3.78 11.73
N PRO A 109 11.08 3.31 12.25
CA PRO A 109 11.57 3.75 13.55
C PRO A 109 11.81 5.27 13.61
N ILE A 110 11.27 5.91 14.64
CA ILE A 110 11.54 7.34 14.94
C ILE A 110 12.92 7.53 15.60
N GLY A 111 13.62 8.63 15.27
CA GLY A 111 14.87 9.04 15.93
C GLY A 111 16.16 8.59 15.25
N ARG A 112 17.29 8.48 15.98
CA ARG A 112 18.65 8.21 15.43
C ARG A 112 18.77 6.88 14.67
N HIS A 113 17.82 5.97 14.83
CA HIS A 113 17.75 4.69 14.12
C HIS A 113 17.14 4.79 12.71
N SER A 114 16.59 5.95 12.32
CA SER A 114 16.09 6.18 10.95
C SER A 114 17.23 6.23 9.91
N MET A 115 18.46 6.60 10.32
CA MET A 115 19.61 6.73 9.41
C MET A 115 20.17 5.40 8.90
N SER A 116 19.74 4.28 9.47
CA SER A 116 20.09 2.92 9.03
C SER A 116 18.97 2.23 8.24
N ALA A 117 17.82 2.89 8.06
CA ALA A 117 16.73 2.32 7.29
C ALA A 117 17.10 2.32 5.80
N THR A 118 17.08 1.14 5.19
CA THR A 118 17.23 1.02 3.73
C THR A 118 16.13 1.84 3.08
N PRO A 119 16.43 2.68 2.06
CA PRO A 119 15.41 3.42 1.34
C PRO A 119 14.28 2.50 0.90
N LEU A 120 13.04 2.99 1.05
CA LEU A 120 11.87 2.27 0.61
C LEU A 120 11.86 2.23 -0.94
N GLU A 121 12.48 1.21 -1.51
CA GLU A 121 12.33 0.94 -2.93
C GLU A 121 10.95 0.33 -3.15
N ILE A 122 10.05 1.13 -3.70
CA ILE A 122 8.73 0.67 -4.15
C ILE A 122 8.96 0.01 -5.52
N GLY A 123 8.56 -1.26 -5.65
CA GLY A 123 8.77 -2.06 -6.86
C GLY A 123 8.05 -1.47 -8.08
N ASP A 124 8.32 -2.05 -9.26
CA ASP A 124 7.65 -1.63 -10.50
C ASP A 124 6.31 -2.36 -10.65
N ALA A 125 5.22 -1.59 -10.78
CA ALA A 125 3.87 -2.08 -10.98
C ALA A 125 3.13 -1.23 -12.01
N ALA A 126 3.75 -1.05 -13.18
CA ALA A 126 3.23 -0.20 -14.24
C ALA A 126 1.79 -0.57 -14.69
N GLU A 127 1.37 -1.84 -14.53
CA GLU A 127 0.09 -2.35 -15.01
C GLU A 127 -1.14 -1.67 -14.37
N LEU A 128 -1.08 -1.30 -13.09
CA LEU A 128 -2.20 -0.66 -12.38
C LEU A 128 -2.21 0.88 -12.53
N THR A 129 -1.16 1.46 -13.12
CA THR A 129 -1.02 2.91 -13.26
C THR A 129 -2.15 3.54 -14.10
N PRO A 130 -2.51 3.03 -15.29
CA PRO A 130 -3.59 3.61 -16.10
C PRO A 130 -4.94 3.55 -15.40
N LEU A 131 -5.21 2.45 -14.71
CA LEU A 131 -6.43 2.23 -13.94
C LEU A 131 -6.56 3.26 -12.81
N ILE A 132 -5.50 3.44 -12.01
CA ILE A 132 -5.50 4.43 -10.91
C ILE A 132 -5.70 5.85 -11.44
N ALA A 133 -5.05 6.20 -12.55
CA ALA A 133 -5.23 7.50 -13.19
C ALA A 133 -6.69 7.73 -13.60
N GLN A 134 -7.31 6.75 -14.26
CA GLN A 134 -8.73 6.81 -14.64
C GLN A 134 -9.66 6.99 -13.43
N VAL A 135 -9.39 6.26 -12.33
CA VAL A 135 -10.21 6.35 -11.12
C VAL A 135 -10.08 7.72 -10.46
N LEU A 136 -8.87 8.26 -10.38
CA LEU A 136 -8.61 9.62 -9.88
C LEU A 136 -9.35 10.68 -10.69
N GLU A 137 -9.28 10.60 -12.02
CA GLU A 137 -9.97 11.54 -12.91
C GLU A 137 -11.49 11.46 -12.76
N SER A 138 -12.04 10.24 -12.66
CA SER A 138 -13.48 10.05 -12.49
C SER A 138 -13.99 10.51 -11.12
N GLY A 139 -13.16 10.42 -10.09
CA GLY A 139 -13.55 10.61 -8.69
C GLY A 139 -14.66 9.66 -8.22
N GLN A 140 -14.91 8.56 -8.94
CA GLN A 140 -15.94 7.56 -8.64
C GLN A 140 -15.32 6.19 -8.37
N PRO A 141 -15.97 5.33 -7.57
CA PRO A 141 -15.53 3.95 -7.44
C PRO A 141 -15.65 3.18 -8.76
N THR A 142 -14.61 2.44 -9.13
CA THR A 142 -14.54 1.63 -10.35
C THR A 142 -14.52 0.14 -9.98
N LEU A 143 -15.35 -0.66 -10.66
CA LEU A 143 -15.34 -2.11 -10.57
C LEU A 143 -14.20 -2.67 -11.41
N LEU A 144 -13.56 -3.73 -10.91
CA LEU A 144 -12.44 -4.42 -11.57
C LEU A 144 -12.89 -5.69 -12.29
#